data_AF-A0A955XJH7-F1
#
_entry.id   AF-A0A955XJH7-F1
#
_cell.length_a   1.000
_cell.length_b   1.000
_cell.length_c   1.000
_cell.angle_alpha   90.00
_cell.angle_beta   90.00
_cell.angle_gamma   90.00
#
_symmetry.space_group_name_H-M   'P 1'
#
loop_
_entity.id
_entity.type
_entity.pdbx_description
1 polymer ?
#
loop_
_entity_poly.entity_id
_entity_poly.type
_entity_poly.pdbx_seq_one_letter_code
_entity_poly.pdbx_strand_id
1 'polypeptide(L)'
;SPPPLAAPSSPPPAAVAPKAPLRGAKITGRSSAPVPPGAPAANDVEALLRAGLADLDAIEGGDSDAASSSPPRQLIKAPPPGTDLDGLMREARRKQQAGDFSGSLELVEQVLAGDPNHVEARRYLEENTTRLLAMYRSRLGNMQRQPRVKLRPQEVMWQSLDHRAGFLLSQVDGMTSYEDIIEISGMPVLEATRILARLVEHGVVG
;
A
#
# COMPACT_ATOMS: atom_id res chain seq x y z
N SER A 1 66.27 45.00 -6.35
CA SER A 1 64.83 44.78 -6.56
C SER A 1 64.45 43.33 -6.21
N PRO A 2 63.26 43.10 -5.65
CA PRO A 2 62.88 42.02 -4.70
C PRO A 2 62.21 40.82 -5.42
N PRO A 3 61.49 39.84 -4.79
CA PRO A 3 61.28 39.47 -3.36
C PRO A 3 61.55 37.97 -3.04
N PRO A 4 61.33 37.50 -1.79
CA PRO A 4 61.55 36.13 -1.32
C PRO A 4 60.30 35.25 -1.43
N LEU A 5 60.45 33.90 -1.44
CA LEU A 5 59.32 32.98 -1.26
C LEU A 5 59.63 31.86 -0.25
N ALA A 6 58.91 31.99 0.88
CA ALA A 6 58.22 30.98 1.68
C ALA A 6 58.98 29.75 2.22
N ALA A 7 59.09 29.74 3.55
CA ALA A 7 59.38 28.60 4.42
C ALA A 7 58.13 27.68 4.62
N PRO A 8 58.28 26.53 5.32
CA PRO A 8 57.38 25.37 5.23
C PRO A 8 56.35 25.27 6.38
N SER A 9 55.61 24.15 6.36
CA SER A 9 55.10 23.35 7.50
C SER A 9 53.63 23.51 7.97
N SER A 10 52.92 22.39 7.74
CA SER A 10 52.05 21.64 8.66
C SER A 10 50.58 22.07 8.96
N PRO A 11 49.64 21.09 9.06
CA PRO A 11 48.21 21.27 9.38
C PRO A 11 47.91 20.99 10.89
N PRO A 12 46.65 20.68 11.28
CA PRO A 12 45.46 21.52 11.58
C PRO A 12 45.29 21.75 13.11
N PRO A 13 44.19 22.35 13.65
CA PRO A 13 43.07 21.52 14.14
C PRO A 13 41.66 22.17 14.24
N ALA A 14 40.66 21.28 14.31
CA ALA A 14 39.43 21.28 15.11
C ALA A 14 38.45 22.49 15.17
N ALA A 15 37.21 22.19 14.76
CA ALA A 15 35.92 22.42 15.43
C ALA A 15 35.63 23.73 16.20
N VAL A 16 34.48 24.35 15.92
CA VAL A 16 33.45 24.78 16.89
C VAL A 16 32.23 25.34 16.12
N ALA A 17 31.03 24.93 16.53
CA ALA A 17 29.72 25.35 16.03
C ALA A 17 29.24 26.70 16.66
N PRO A 18 27.94 27.03 16.69
CA PRO A 18 27.19 27.82 15.70
C PRO A 18 26.73 29.19 16.26
N LYS A 19 26.30 30.13 15.40
CA LYS A 19 25.39 31.24 15.79
C LYS A 19 24.44 31.65 14.65
N ALA A 20 23.14 31.52 14.90
CA ALA A 20 22.06 32.33 14.30
C ALA A 20 22.09 33.76 14.93
N PRO A 21 21.21 34.75 14.61
CA PRO A 21 19.96 34.71 13.82
C PRO A 21 19.65 35.97 12.94
N LEU A 22 18.42 36.00 12.38
CA LEU A 22 17.49 37.13 12.15
C LEU A 22 17.12 37.52 10.70
N ARG A 23 15.78 37.48 10.49
CA ARG A 23 14.91 38.33 9.65
C ARG A 23 15.14 38.28 8.13
N GLY A 24 14.16 38.10 7.24
CA GLY A 24 12.71 38.17 7.32
C GLY A 24 12.24 38.82 6.01
N ALA A 25 11.36 38.17 5.24
CA ALA A 25 10.61 38.84 4.16
C ALA A 25 9.39 38.01 3.72
N LYS A 26 8.24 38.69 3.73
CA LYS A 26 6.92 38.27 3.26
C LYS A 26 6.94 37.75 1.81
N ILE A 27 6.22 36.67 1.56
CA ILE A 27 5.57 36.44 0.26
C ILE A 27 4.06 36.27 0.47
N THR A 28 3.32 37.29 0.05
CA THR A 28 1.87 37.31 -0.02
C THR A 28 1.42 36.76 -1.37
N GLY A 29 0.38 35.90 -1.34
CA GLY A 29 -0.54 35.73 -2.45
C GLY A 29 -0.27 34.58 -3.40
N ARG A 30 -0.84 33.40 -3.11
CA ARG A 30 -1.35 32.52 -4.16
C ARG A 30 -2.86 32.46 -4.03
N SER A 31 -3.49 32.90 -5.12
CA SER A 31 -4.90 32.90 -5.42
C SER A 31 -5.53 31.54 -5.14
N SER A 32 -6.59 31.53 -4.34
CA SER A 32 -7.46 30.40 -4.11
C SER A 32 -8.25 30.08 -5.38
N ALA A 33 -8.09 28.89 -5.92
CA ALA A 33 -9.05 28.31 -6.85
C ALA A 33 -10.14 27.58 -6.04
N PRO A 34 -11.42 27.64 -6.46
CA PRO A 34 -12.52 27.02 -5.73
C PRO A 34 -12.50 25.50 -5.92
N VAL A 35 -12.58 24.78 -4.80
CA VAL A 35 -12.73 23.33 -4.73
C VAL A 35 -14.16 22.98 -5.18
N PRO A 36 -14.37 22.03 -6.11
CA PRO A 36 -15.73 21.61 -6.48
C PRO A 36 -16.42 20.90 -5.29
N PRO A 37 -17.71 21.19 -5.02
CA PRO A 37 -18.47 20.51 -3.98
C PRO A 37 -18.86 19.12 -4.49
N GLY A 38 -18.21 18.09 -3.96
CA GLY A 38 -18.51 16.70 -4.33
C GLY A 38 -17.54 15.65 -3.80
N ALA A 39 -16.56 16.01 -2.96
CA ALA A 39 -15.77 15.01 -2.26
C ALA A 39 -16.64 14.34 -1.17
N PRO A 40 -16.87 13.01 -1.22
CA PRO A 40 -17.49 12.31 -0.11
C PRO A 40 -16.59 12.41 1.12
N ALA A 41 -17.21 12.67 2.26
CA ALA A 41 -16.57 12.92 3.54
C ALA A 41 -15.64 11.78 3.95
N ALA A 42 -14.49 12.14 4.52
CA ALA A 42 -13.41 11.26 4.97
C ALA A 42 -13.74 10.43 6.23
N ASN A 43 -14.98 9.94 6.37
CA ASN A 43 -15.40 9.15 7.53
C ASN A 43 -16.01 7.83 7.05
N ASP A 44 -15.15 6.84 6.77
CA ASP A 44 -15.51 5.41 6.75
C ASP A 44 -14.28 4.47 6.63
N VAL A 45 -13.06 4.99 6.75
CA VAL A 45 -11.84 4.16 6.79
C VAL A 45 -11.71 3.34 8.07
N GLU A 46 -12.28 3.83 9.18
CA GLU A 46 -12.28 3.12 10.47
C GLU A 46 -13.33 1.99 10.52
N ALA A 47 -14.46 2.15 9.82
CA ALA A 47 -15.51 1.14 9.72
C ALA A 47 -15.05 -0.07 8.86
N LEU A 48 -14.33 0.19 7.77
CA LEU A 48 -13.67 -0.84 6.95
C LEU A 48 -12.59 -1.61 7.72
N LEU A 49 -11.92 -0.97 8.69
CA LEU A 49 -10.92 -1.62 9.54
C LEU A 49 -11.57 -2.55 10.58
N ARG A 50 -12.76 -2.21 11.08
CA ARG A 50 -13.48 -3.00 12.10
C ARG A 50 -14.21 -4.22 11.52
N ALA A 51 -14.74 -4.11 10.30
CA ALA A 51 -15.49 -5.21 9.68
C ALA A 51 -14.60 -6.40 9.26
N GLY A 52 -13.29 -6.19 9.07
CA GLY A 52 -12.34 -7.25 8.70
C GLY A 52 -11.81 -8.09 9.86
N LEU A 53 -12.26 -7.88 11.11
CA LEU A 53 -11.68 -8.47 12.31
C LEU A 53 -12.63 -9.37 13.14
N ALA A 54 -13.83 -9.67 12.66
CA ALA A 54 -14.87 -10.30 13.49
C ALA A 54 -15.08 -11.82 13.30
N ASP A 55 -14.29 -12.53 12.49
CA ASP A 55 -14.63 -13.91 12.08
C ASP A 55 -13.51 -14.96 12.31
N LEU A 56 -12.71 -14.81 13.37
CA LEU A 56 -11.58 -15.73 13.66
C LEU A 56 -11.54 -16.23 15.12
N ASP A 57 -12.69 -16.40 15.77
CA ASP A 57 -12.76 -16.85 17.18
C ASP A 57 -13.25 -18.31 17.32
N ALA A 58 -12.76 -19.21 16.48
CA ALA A 58 -13.09 -20.64 16.59
C ALA A 58 -12.00 -21.57 16.05
N ILE A 59 -10.85 -21.68 16.73
CA ILE A 59 -10.05 -22.90 16.67
C ILE A 59 -9.52 -23.22 18.08
N GLU A 60 -10.25 -24.09 18.75
CA GLU A 60 -9.87 -24.73 20.01
C GLU A 60 -8.75 -25.77 19.75
N GLY A 61 -7.87 -25.93 20.74
CA GLY A 61 -6.54 -26.53 20.61
C GLY A 61 -6.47 -28.02 20.24
N GLY A 62 -5.26 -28.39 19.77
CA GLY A 62 -4.86 -29.78 19.55
C GLY A 62 -3.37 -29.87 19.24
N ASP A 63 -2.64 -30.50 20.14
CA ASP A 63 -1.20 -30.79 20.09
C ASP A 63 -0.71 -31.53 18.84
N SER A 64 0.54 -31.25 18.47
CA SER A 64 1.57 -32.15 17.90
C SER A 64 1.24 -33.06 16.70
N ASP A 65 1.90 -32.87 15.55
CA ASP A 65 3.13 -33.59 15.15
C ASP A 65 3.47 -33.33 13.67
N ALA A 66 4.70 -33.63 13.28
CA ALA A 66 5.32 -33.34 11.99
C ALA A 66 4.65 -33.97 10.74
N ALA A 67 4.59 -33.22 9.62
CA ALA A 67 5.02 -33.61 8.26
C ALA A 67 4.33 -32.81 7.14
N SER A 68 5.11 -32.55 6.08
CA SER A 68 4.70 -32.17 4.71
C SER A 68 4.30 -30.71 4.46
N SER A 69 5.31 -29.91 4.13
CA SER A 69 5.18 -28.57 3.54
C SER A 69 4.64 -28.66 2.10
N SER A 70 3.32 -28.74 1.97
CA SER A 70 2.59 -28.18 0.83
C SER A 70 2.06 -26.81 1.26
N PRO A 71 2.20 -25.73 0.46
CA PRO A 71 1.63 -24.44 0.84
C PRO A 71 0.11 -24.59 0.97
N PRO A 72 -0.53 -23.91 1.96
CA PRO A 72 -1.97 -23.92 2.08
C PRO A 72 -2.53 -23.23 0.85
N ARG A 73 -3.05 -24.04 -0.08
CA ARG A 73 -3.92 -23.58 -1.16
C ARG A 73 -5.06 -22.89 -0.44
N GLN A 74 -5.07 -21.55 -0.45
CA GLN A 74 -6.11 -20.75 0.19
C GLN A 74 -7.44 -21.33 -0.26
N LEU A 75 -8.13 -21.93 0.71
CA LEU A 75 -9.42 -22.53 0.50
C LEU A 75 -10.33 -21.35 0.17
N ILE A 76 -10.58 -21.15 -1.12
CA ILE A 76 -11.60 -20.24 -1.59
C ILE A 76 -12.86 -20.74 -0.89
N LYS A 77 -13.33 -20.00 0.13
CA LYS A 77 -14.51 -20.36 0.92
C LYS A 77 -15.64 -20.41 -0.09
N ALA A 78 -16.01 -21.62 -0.51
CA ALA A 78 -17.07 -21.82 -1.48
C ALA A 78 -18.31 -21.09 -0.95
N PRO A 79 -18.98 -20.25 -1.76
CA PRO A 79 -20.16 -19.56 -1.31
C PRO A 79 -21.18 -20.59 -0.81
N PRO A 80 -21.89 -20.30 0.30
CA PRO A 80 -22.88 -21.23 0.83
C PRO A 80 -23.91 -21.57 -0.27
N PRO A 81 -24.32 -22.84 -0.38
CA PRO A 81 -25.32 -23.25 -1.36
C PRO A 81 -26.62 -22.46 -1.12
N GLY A 82 -27.10 -21.78 -2.17
CA GLY A 82 -28.25 -20.86 -2.08
C GLY A 82 -27.90 -19.36 -2.10
N THR A 83 -26.65 -19.00 -2.41
CA THR A 83 -26.25 -17.60 -2.56
C THR A 83 -26.99 -16.94 -3.74
N ASP A 84 -27.71 -15.84 -3.49
CA ASP A 84 -28.37 -15.02 -4.52
C ASP A 84 -27.31 -14.31 -5.38
N LEU A 85 -26.84 -14.98 -6.44
CA LEU A 85 -25.82 -14.46 -7.37
C LEU A 85 -26.30 -13.18 -8.06
N ASP A 86 -27.58 -13.09 -8.39
CA ASP A 86 -28.17 -11.88 -8.99
C ASP A 86 -28.19 -10.72 -7.98
N GLY A 87 -28.47 -11.01 -6.71
CA GLY A 87 -28.35 -10.06 -5.61
C GLY A 87 -26.93 -9.54 -5.42
N LEU A 88 -25.94 -10.43 -5.41
CA LEU A 88 -24.53 -10.05 -5.35
C LEU A 88 -24.12 -9.18 -6.54
N MET A 89 -24.55 -9.51 -7.76
CA MET A 89 -24.27 -8.71 -8.95
C MET A 89 -24.96 -7.34 -8.92
N ARG A 90 -26.20 -7.24 -8.41
CA ARG A 90 -26.87 -5.94 -8.18
C ARG A 90 -26.09 -5.08 -7.19
N GLU A 91 -25.60 -5.67 -6.10
CA GLU A 91 -24.83 -4.95 -5.09
C GLU A 91 -23.43 -4.55 -5.60
N ALA A 92 -22.75 -5.43 -6.33
CA ALA A 92 -21.47 -5.12 -6.97
C ALA A 92 -21.58 -3.89 -7.89
N ARG A 93 -22.64 -3.85 -8.73
CA ARG A 93 -22.95 -2.70 -9.57
C ARG A 93 -23.13 -1.42 -8.77
N ARG A 94 -23.86 -1.49 -7.66
CA ARG A 94 -24.09 -0.34 -6.77
C ARG A 94 -22.77 0.17 -6.18
N LYS A 95 -21.91 -0.72 -5.71
CA LYS A 95 -20.59 -0.37 -5.17
C LYS A 95 -19.67 0.24 -6.22
N GLN A 96 -19.60 -0.33 -7.42
CA GLN A 96 -18.80 0.25 -8.50
C GLN A 96 -19.30 1.65 -8.89
N GLN A 97 -20.62 1.87 -8.95
CA GLN A 97 -21.21 3.19 -9.21
C GLN A 97 -20.90 4.20 -8.09
N ALA A 98 -20.79 3.74 -6.85
CA ALA A 98 -20.37 4.55 -5.72
C ALA A 98 -18.84 4.82 -5.68
N GLY A 99 -18.06 4.21 -6.59
CA GLY A 99 -16.61 4.30 -6.61
C GLY A 99 -15.90 3.34 -5.66
N ASP A 100 -16.64 2.46 -4.98
CA ASP A 100 -16.09 1.39 -4.15
C ASP A 100 -15.72 0.17 -5.01
N PHE A 101 -14.61 0.31 -5.76
CA PHE A 101 -14.12 -0.73 -6.65
C PHE A 101 -13.60 -1.97 -5.88
N SER A 102 -13.10 -1.79 -4.65
CA SER A 102 -12.63 -2.91 -3.83
C SER A 102 -13.79 -3.76 -3.32
N GLY A 103 -14.82 -3.15 -2.73
CA GLY A 103 -16.00 -3.89 -2.32
C GLY A 103 -16.79 -4.47 -3.50
N SER A 104 -16.76 -3.81 -4.67
CA SER A 104 -17.32 -4.40 -5.90
C SER A 104 -16.52 -5.64 -6.35
N LEU A 105 -15.19 -5.63 -6.23
CA LEU A 105 -14.35 -6.75 -6.64
C LEU A 105 -14.63 -8.00 -5.79
N GLU A 106 -14.73 -7.84 -4.47
CA GLU A 106 -15.03 -8.94 -3.54
C GLU A 106 -16.35 -9.65 -3.88
N LEU A 107 -17.40 -8.88 -4.18
CA LEU A 107 -18.71 -9.43 -4.55
C LEU A 107 -18.66 -10.16 -5.90
N VAL A 108 -17.91 -9.62 -6.86
CA VAL A 108 -17.73 -10.21 -8.19
C VAL A 108 -16.94 -11.52 -8.11
N GLU A 109 -15.89 -11.58 -7.28
CA GLU A 109 -15.14 -12.81 -7.03
C GLU A 109 -16.04 -13.88 -6.39
N GLN A 110 -16.93 -13.49 -5.48
CA GLN A 110 -17.91 -14.40 -4.88
C GLN A 110 -18.91 -14.92 -5.93
N VAL A 111 -19.35 -14.08 -6.88
CA VAL A 111 -20.19 -14.51 -8.00
C VAL A 111 -19.46 -15.50 -8.89
N LEU A 112 -18.19 -15.23 -9.23
CA LEU A 112 -17.36 -16.14 -10.04
C LEU A 112 -16.99 -17.44 -9.33
N ALA A 113 -16.95 -17.43 -7.99
CA ALA A 113 -16.80 -18.66 -7.22
C ALA A 113 -18.04 -19.57 -7.31
N GLY A 114 -19.23 -18.98 -7.47
CA GLY A 114 -20.49 -19.72 -7.69
C GLY A 114 -20.71 -20.11 -9.16
N ASP A 115 -20.50 -19.17 -10.09
CA ASP A 115 -20.57 -19.37 -11.54
C ASP A 115 -19.31 -18.80 -12.23
N PRO A 116 -18.28 -19.65 -12.46
CA PRO A 116 -17.03 -19.23 -13.12
C PRO A 116 -17.20 -18.71 -14.55
N ASN A 117 -18.33 -19.02 -15.21
CA ASN A 117 -18.60 -18.63 -16.59
C ASN A 117 -19.49 -17.39 -16.69
N HIS A 118 -19.79 -16.73 -15.57
CA HIS A 118 -20.63 -15.55 -15.55
C HIS A 118 -19.97 -14.37 -16.30
N VAL A 119 -20.43 -14.11 -17.52
CA VAL A 119 -19.82 -13.13 -18.45
C VAL A 119 -19.79 -11.72 -17.85
N GLU A 120 -20.88 -11.29 -17.18
CA GLU A 120 -20.94 -9.95 -16.58
C GLU A 120 -19.94 -9.81 -15.43
N ALA A 121 -19.85 -10.80 -14.51
CA ALA A 121 -18.90 -10.75 -13.41
C ALA A 121 -17.45 -10.73 -13.91
N ARG A 122 -17.10 -11.50 -14.94
CA ARG A 122 -15.74 -11.45 -15.51
C ARG A 122 -15.39 -10.06 -16.02
N ARG A 123 -16.34 -9.39 -16.68
CA ARG A 123 -16.14 -8.01 -17.15
C ARG A 123 -15.90 -7.05 -15.98
N TYR A 124 -16.71 -7.16 -14.93
CA TYR A 124 -16.56 -6.33 -13.73
C TYR A 124 -15.24 -6.61 -13.00
N LEU A 125 -14.79 -7.87 -12.95
CA LEU A 125 -13.52 -8.26 -12.34
C LEU A 125 -12.36 -7.54 -13.03
N GLU A 126 -12.32 -7.60 -14.36
CA GLU A 126 -11.29 -6.93 -15.17
C GLU A 126 -11.34 -5.41 -14.98
N GLU A 127 -12.51 -4.80 -15.11
CA GLU A 127 -12.71 -3.35 -14.95
C GLU A 127 -12.28 -2.85 -13.56
N ASN A 128 -12.74 -3.52 -12.50
CA ASN A 128 -12.40 -3.17 -11.12
C ASN A 128 -10.90 -3.33 -10.88
N THR A 129 -10.29 -4.42 -11.34
CA THR A 129 -8.86 -4.68 -11.21
C THR A 129 -8.04 -3.61 -11.91
N THR A 130 -8.36 -3.27 -13.16
CA THR A 130 -7.68 -2.21 -13.92
C THR A 130 -7.79 -0.86 -13.20
N ARG A 131 -8.98 -0.52 -12.70
CA ARG A 131 -9.23 0.75 -12.00
C ARG A 131 -8.43 0.86 -10.70
N LEU A 132 -8.45 -0.19 -9.88
CA LEU A 132 -7.70 -0.26 -8.63
C LEU A 132 -6.20 -0.20 -8.86
N LEU A 133 -5.69 -0.94 -9.84
CA LEU A 133 -4.28 -0.88 -10.23
C LEU A 133 -3.86 0.52 -10.63
N ALA A 134 -4.65 1.19 -11.48
CA ALA A 134 -4.36 2.57 -11.89
C ALA A 134 -4.34 3.53 -10.69
N MET A 135 -5.28 3.38 -9.76
CA MET A 135 -5.34 4.19 -8.54
C MET A 135 -4.12 3.97 -7.64
N TYR A 136 -3.76 2.71 -7.36
CA TYR A 136 -2.62 2.39 -6.49
C TYR A 136 -1.28 2.77 -7.14
N ARG A 137 -1.11 2.55 -8.45
CA ARG A 137 0.09 3.01 -9.18
C ARG A 137 0.22 4.53 -9.16
N SER A 138 -0.88 5.26 -9.32
CA SER A 138 -0.88 6.73 -9.23
C SER A 138 -0.41 7.21 -7.85
N ARG A 139 -0.75 6.49 -6.78
CA ARG A 139 -0.28 6.77 -5.42
C ARG A 139 1.21 6.48 -5.21
N LEU A 140 1.75 5.44 -5.84
CA LEU A 140 3.19 5.14 -5.82
C LEU A 140 4.00 6.16 -6.63
N GLY A 141 3.38 6.73 -7.67
CA GLY A 141 4.00 7.70 -8.57
C GLY A 141 4.86 7.01 -9.62
N ASN A 142 6.16 7.33 -9.64
CA ASN A 142 7.08 6.74 -10.61
C ASN A 142 7.42 5.29 -10.21
N MET A 143 7.04 4.31 -11.03
CA MET A 143 7.30 2.89 -10.80
C MET A 143 8.80 2.53 -10.79
N GLN A 144 9.62 3.34 -11.47
CA GLN A 144 11.07 3.19 -11.53
C GLN A 144 11.80 3.81 -10.33
N ARG A 145 11.05 4.42 -9.40
CA ARG A 145 11.62 4.96 -8.17
C ARG A 145 12.04 3.83 -7.24
N GLN A 146 13.20 3.98 -6.61
CA GLN A 146 13.73 3.07 -5.59
C GLN A 146 13.27 3.54 -4.20
N PRO A 147 12.24 2.91 -3.61
CA PRO A 147 11.77 3.26 -2.26
C PRO A 147 12.81 2.99 -1.17
N ARG A 148 12.81 3.80 -0.10
CA ARG A 148 13.54 3.52 1.14
C ARG A 148 12.60 3.47 2.32
N VAL A 149 12.92 2.63 3.30
CA VAL A 149 12.22 2.60 4.59
C VAL A 149 12.56 3.87 5.37
N LYS A 150 11.54 4.60 5.81
CA LYS A 150 11.66 5.89 6.53
C LYS A 150 11.54 5.76 8.05
N LEU A 151 10.96 4.67 8.54
CA LEU A 151 10.77 4.45 9.97
C LEU A 151 12.04 3.90 10.61
N ARG A 152 12.28 4.30 11.86
CA ARG A 152 13.25 3.59 12.72
C ARG A 152 12.67 2.21 13.04
N PRO A 153 13.50 1.14 13.16
CA PRO A 153 13.01 -0.21 13.46
C PRO A 153 12.09 -0.30 14.68
N GLN A 154 12.20 0.64 15.64
CA GLN A 154 11.37 0.70 16.85
C GLN A 154 9.98 1.35 16.66
N GLU A 155 9.74 2.05 15.54
CA GLU A 155 8.49 2.76 15.24
C GLU A 155 7.62 2.02 14.20
N VAL A 156 8.15 0.94 13.61
CA VAL A 156 7.34 0.03 12.78
C VAL A 156 6.44 -0.74 13.73
N MET A 157 5.20 -0.29 13.93
CA MET A 157 4.19 -1.02 14.70
C MET A 157 3.94 -2.39 14.05
N TRP A 158 4.65 -3.40 14.53
CA TRP A 158 4.67 -4.75 13.95
C TRP A 158 3.42 -5.57 14.22
N GLN A 159 2.56 -5.19 15.17
CA GLN A 159 1.37 -5.98 15.51
C GLN A 159 0.26 -5.92 14.44
N SER A 160 0.31 -4.99 13.48
CA SER A 160 -0.68 -4.86 12.40
C SER A 160 -0.13 -5.05 10.99
N LEU A 161 1.16 -5.38 10.84
CA LEU A 161 1.77 -5.62 9.54
C LEU A 161 1.64 -7.12 9.20
N ASP A 162 0.66 -7.47 8.36
CA ASP A 162 0.50 -8.84 7.88
C ASP A 162 1.80 -9.34 7.20
N HIS A 163 2.04 -10.65 7.23
CA HIS A 163 3.26 -11.29 6.71
C HIS A 163 3.58 -10.87 5.27
N ARG A 164 2.55 -10.65 4.45
CA ARG A 164 2.67 -10.14 3.07
C ARG A 164 3.31 -8.77 3.00
N ALA A 165 2.91 -7.86 3.90
CA ALA A 165 3.45 -6.52 3.95
C ALA A 165 4.85 -6.49 4.59
N GLY A 166 5.11 -7.34 5.57
CA GLY A 166 6.47 -7.57 6.10
C GLY A 166 7.43 -8.07 5.02
N PHE A 167 6.98 -9.01 4.19
CA PHE A 167 7.77 -9.52 3.07
C PHE A 167 8.06 -8.46 2.00
N LEU A 168 7.06 -7.67 1.58
CA LEU A 168 7.31 -6.57 0.63
C LEU A 168 8.25 -5.52 1.23
N LEU A 169 8.11 -5.22 2.52
CA LEU A 169 8.99 -4.30 3.22
C LEU A 169 10.44 -4.81 3.28
N SER A 170 10.66 -6.13 3.43
CA SER A 170 12.02 -6.69 3.42
C SER A 170 12.72 -6.57 2.07
N GLN A 171 11.98 -6.36 0.97
CA GLN A 171 12.55 -6.08 -0.36
C GLN A 171 12.85 -4.59 -0.58
N VAL A 172 12.40 -3.70 0.32
CA VAL A 172 12.67 -2.25 0.23
C VAL A 172 14.06 -1.96 0.78
N ASP A 173 15.07 -2.20 -0.06
CA ASP A 173 16.50 -2.02 0.26
C ASP A 173 17.06 -0.66 -0.19
N GLY A 174 16.27 0.15 -0.90
CA GLY A 174 16.71 1.44 -1.45
C GLY A 174 17.46 1.35 -2.78
N MET A 175 17.51 0.18 -3.40
CA MET A 175 18.12 -0.09 -4.71
C MET A 175 17.13 -0.73 -5.69
N THR A 176 16.16 -1.49 -5.18
CA THR A 176 15.12 -2.16 -5.97
C THR A 176 13.97 -1.20 -6.27
N SER A 177 13.50 -1.15 -7.53
CA SER A 177 12.38 -0.26 -7.93
C SER A 177 11.02 -0.79 -7.48
N TYR A 178 9.97 0.04 -7.45
CA TYR A 178 8.61 -0.46 -7.17
C TYR A 178 8.16 -1.54 -8.16
N GLU A 179 8.52 -1.39 -9.44
CA GLU A 179 8.21 -2.38 -10.48
C GLU A 179 8.87 -3.72 -10.19
N ASP A 180 10.18 -3.71 -9.91
CA ASP A 180 10.94 -4.93 -9.61
C ASP A 180 10.50 -5.58 -8.30
N ILE A 181 10.19 -4.79 -7.26
CA ILE A 181 9.65 -5.31 -5.99
C ILE A 181 8.35 -6.07 -6.25
N ILE A 182 7.46 -5.52 -7.08
CA ILE A 182 6.18 -6.17 -7.42
C ILE A 182 6.45 -7.47 -8.19
N GLU A 183 7.35 -7.45 -9.18
CA GLU A 183 7.68 -8.61 -10.01
C GLU A 183 8.32 -9.75 -9.21
N ILE A 184 9.33 -9.44 -8.39
CA ILE A 184 10.09 -10.43 -7.60
C ILE A 184 9.26 -10.98 -6.44
N SER A 185 8.24 -10.25 -5.98
CA SER A 185 7.43 -10.69 -4.85
C SER A 185 6.67 -12.01 -5.07
N GLY A 186 6.42 -12.39 -6.33
CA GLY A 186 5.59 -13.55 -6.69
C GLY A 186 4.11 -13.41 -6.26
N MET A 187 3.71 -12.25 -5.75
CA MET A 187 2.36 -11.93 -5.29
C MET A 187 1.51 -11.40 -6.45
N PRO A 188 0.17 -11.57 -6.45
CA PRO A 188 -0.69 -10.91 -7.43
C PRO A 188 -0.41 -9.41 -7.49
N VAL A 189 -0.21 -8.89 -8.71
CA VAL A 189 0.21 -7.50 -8.96
C VAL A 189 -0.68 -6.49 -8.23
N LEU A 190 -2.01 -6.70 -8.24
CA LEU A 190 -2.97 -5.84 -7.55
C LEU A 190 -2.70 -5.78 -6.05
N GLU A 191 -2.46 -6.95 -5.44
CA GLU A 191 -2.21 -7.06 -4.01
C GLU A 191 -0.88 -6.42 -3.62
N ALA A 192 0.20 -6.70 -4.37
CA ALA A 192 1.51 -6.11 -4.11
C ALA A 192 1.47 -4.58 -4.24
N THR A 193 0.84 -4.07 -5.31
CA THR A 193 0.69 -2.63 -5.53
C THR A 193 -0.15 -1.98 -4.43
N ARG A 194 -1.25 -2.63 -4.00
CA ARG A 194 -2.11 -2.15 -2.90
C ARG A 194 -1.34 -2.04 -1.59
N ILE A 195 -0.54 -3.05 -1.24
CA ILE A 195 0.24 -3.07 -0.01
C ILE A 195 1.31 -1.97 -0.03
N LEU A 196 2.09 -1.88 -1.12
CA LEU A 196 3.10 -0.82 -1.28
C LEU A 196 2.48 0.57 -1.19
N ALA A 197 1.32 0.78 -1.82
CA ALA A 197 0.63 2.05 -1.76
C ALA A 197 0.23 2.42 -0.33
N ARG A 198 -0.22 1.44 0.49
CA ARG A 198 -0.51 1.65 1.92
C ARG A 198 0.75 1.99 2.70
N LEU A 199 1.86 1.30 2.46
CA LEU A 199 3.15 1.60 3.11
C LEU A 199 3.62 3.03 2.85
N VAL A 200 3.42 3.53 1.63
CA VAL A 200 3.70 4.92 1.26
C VAL A 200 2.76 5.90 1.96
N GLU A 201 1.45 5.61 2.00
CA GLU A 201 0.47 6.46 2.70
C GLU A 201 0.74 6.61 4.19
N HIS A 202 1.14 5.52 4.86
CA HIS A 202 1.49 5.53 6.27
C HIS A 202 2.89 6.10 6.54
N GLY A 203 3.61 6.56 5.51
CA GLY A 203 4.95 7.12 5.65
C GLY A 203 6.04 6.11 6.04
N VAL A 204 5.74 4.81 5.95
CA VAL A 204 6.71 3.71 6.22
C VAL A 204 7.78 3.71 5.13
N VAL A 205 7.37 3.95 3.89
CA VAL A 205 8.20 3.87 2.68
C VAL A 205 8.11 5.18 1.88
N GLY A 206 9.21 5.55 1.21
CA GLY A 206 9.15 6.37 -0.01
C GLY A 206 10.24 7.40 -0.13
#